data_AF-A0A0F8ZT31-F1
#
_entry.id   AF-A0A0F8ZT31-F1
#
_cell.length_a   1.000
_cell.length_b   1.000
_cell.length_c   1.000
_cell.angle_alpha   90.00
_cell.angle_beta   90.00
_cell.angle_gamma   90.00
#
_symmetry.space_group_name_H-M   'P 1'
#
loop_
_entity.id
_entity.type
_entity.pdbx_description
1 polymer ?
#
loop_
_entity_poly.entity_id
_entity_poly.type
_entity_poly.pdbx_seq_one_letter_code
_entity_poly.pdbx_strand_id
1 'polypeptide(L)' 'RTGKFKVFSNLSQWFEEKRLYHRKDGKIVAKYDDILSATRYAFIMRSYARHKPIFKSQKPRIKRPILGGATSNHAS' A
#
# COMPACT_ATOMS: atom_id res chain seq x y z
N ARG A 1 -8.61 -13.41 14.79
CA ARG A 1 -8.25 -12.02 14.40
C ARG A 1 -7.10 -12.10 13.39
N THR A 2 -7.18 -11.49 12.20
CA THR A 2 -6.30 -11.82 11.03
C THR A 2 -5.09 -10.89 10.81
N GLY A 3 -4.86 -9.88 11.65
CA GLY A 3 -3.65 -9.04 11.59
C GLY A 3 -3.49 -8.15 10.34
N LYS A 4 -4.55 -7.97 9.55
CA LYS A 4 -4.51 -7.24 8.25
C LYS A 4 -4.40 -5.72 8.37
N PHE A 5 -4.77 -5.15 9.52
CA PHE A 5 -4.71 -3.72 9.78
C PHE A 5 -3.50 -3.41 10.66
N LYS A 6 -2.60 -2.55 10.17
CA LYS A 6 -1.35 -2.17 10.84
C LYS A 6 -1.31 -0.66 11.01
N VAL A 7 -0.78 -0.21 12.14
CA VAL A 7 -0.60 1.21 12.48
C VAL A 7 0.87 1.40 12.85
N PHE A 8 1.46 2.52 12.45
CA PHE A 8 2.83 2.86 12.81
C PHE A 8 2.97 3.00 14.33
N SER A 9 4.09 2.55 14.88
CA SER A 9 4.31 2.49 16.34
C SER A 9 4.43 3.85 17.02
N ASN A 10 4.80 4.89 16.27
CA ASN A 10 4.97 6.25 16.77
C ASN A 10 3.65 7.04 16.92
N LEU A 11 2.50 6.48 16.51
CA LEU A 11 1.19 7.12 16.62
C LEU A 11 0.55 6.84 18.00
N SER A 12 1.17 7.35 19.08
CA SER A 12 0.74 7.11 20.47
C SER A 12 -0.73 7.48 20.72
N GLN A 13 -1.16 8.65 20.23
CA GLN A 13 -2.54 9.14 20.36
C GLN A 13 -3.57 8.17 19.77
N TRP A 14 -3.25 7.53 18.64
CA TRP A 14 -4.13 6.51 18.04
C TRP A 14 -4.31 5.30 18.98
N PHE A 15 -3.25 4.88 19.65
CA PHE A 15 -3.31 3.77 20.60
C PHE A 15 -4.03 4.14 21.90
N GLU A 16 -3.93 5.39 22.36
CA GLU A 16 -4.68 5.92 23.50
C GLU A 16 -6.19 5.88 23.23
N GLU A 17 -6.65 6.46 22.12
CA GLU A 17 -8.07 6.42 21.73
C GLU A 17 -8.56 4.98 21.56
N LYS A 18 -7.76 4.11 20.91
CA LYS A 18 -8.12 2.70 20.75
C LYS A 18 -8.33 1.97 22.06
N ARG A 19 -7.55 2.29 23.10
CA ARG A 19 -7.71 1.68 24.44
C ARG A 19 -9.00 2.15 25.10
N LEU A 20 -9.39 3.39 24.85
CA LEU A 20 -10.62 3.98 25.38
C LEU A 20 -11.86 3.58 24.57
N TYR A 21 -11.69 3.14 23.31
CA TYR A 21 -12.80 2.77 22.44
C TYR A 21 -13.52 1.50 22.91
N HIS A 22 -14.72 1.68 23.45
CA HIS A 22 -15.57 0.59 23.92
C HIS A 22 -17.04 0.83 23.55
N ARG A 23 -17.83 -0.25 23.65
CA ARG A 23 -19.29 -0.16 23.49
C ARG A 23 -19.93 -0.26 24.86
N LYS A 24 -20.93 0.60 25.10
CA LYS A 24 -21.80 0.55 26.27
C LYS A 24 -23.23 0.38 25.77
N ASP A 25 -23.94 -0.61 26.30
CA ASP A 25 -25.34 -0.91 25.92
C ASP A 25 -25.51 -1.11 24.39
N GLY A 26 -24.54 -1.77 23.76
CA GLY A 26 -24.51 -2.03 22.31
C GLY A 26 -24.17 -0.82 21.44
N LYS A 27 -24.09 0.38 21.99
CA LYS A 27 -23.74 1.60 21.26
C LYS A 27 -22.27 1.95 21.45
N ILE A 28 -21.65 2.52 20.42
CA ILE A 28 -20.30 3.07 20.52
C ILE A 28 -20.39 4.34 21.36
N VAL A 29 -19.52 4.48 22.36
CA VAL A 29 -19.42 5.71 23.16
C VAL A 29 -18.60 6.72 22.36
N ALA A 30 -19.24 7.78 21.88
CA ALA A 30 -18.60 8.86 21.12
C ALA A 30 -17.90 9.86 22.06
N LYS A 31 -16.76 9.45 22.63
CA LYS A 31 -15.90 10.31 23.44
C LYS A 31 -14.45 10.05 23.07
N TYR A 32 -13.71 11.12 22.78
CA TYR A 32 -12.28 11.08 22.44
C TYR A 32 -11.95 10.05 21.34
N ASP A 33 -12.72 10.09 20.25
CA ASP A 33 -12.61 9.15 19.14
C ASP A 33 -12.24 9.82 17.81
N ASP A 34 -11.70 11.04 17.84
CA ASP A 34 -11.47 11.87 16.65
C ASP A 34 -10.55 11.15 15.64
N ILE A 35 -9.43 10.59 16.11
CA ILE A 35 -8.47 9.86 15.26
C ILE A 35 -9.07 8.52 14.80
N LEU A 36 -9.80 7.82 15.65
CA LEU A 36 -10.46 6.57 15.32
C LEU A 36 -11.59 6.76 14.30
N SER A 37 -12.37 7.82 14.44
CA SER A 37 -13.41 8.25 13.51
C SER A 37 -12.80 8.64 12.17
N ALA A 38 -11.72 9.42 12.15
CA ALA A 38 -10.97 9.73 10.93
C ALA A 38 -10.46 8.45 10.24
N THR A 39 -9.89 7.51 11.00
CA THR A 39 -9.43 6.21 10.50
C THR A 39 -10.57 5.40 9.88
N ARG A 40 -11.74 5.39 10.53
CA ARG A 40 -12.94 4.71 10.03
C ARG A 40 -13.39 5.30 8.70
N TYR A 41 -13.47 6.62 8.59
CA TYR A 41 -13.86 7.28 7.34
C TYR A 41 -12.84 7.02 6.23
N ALA A 42 -11.55 7.06 6.54
CA ALA A 42 -10.51 6.70 5.58
C ALA A 42 -10.69 5.26 5.04
N PHE A 43 -11.06 4.32 5.89
CA PHE A 43 -11.31 2.93 5.48
C PHE A 43 -12.61 2.76 4.66
N ILE A 44 -13.68 3.48 5.02
CA ILE A 44 -14.94 3.48 4.28
C ILE A 44 -14.73 4.07 2.87
N MET A 45 -14.00 5.18 2.78
CA MET A 45 -13.73 5.90 1.53
C MET A 45 -12.49 5.39 0.78
N ARG A 46 -12.00 4.19 1.10
CA ARG A 46 -10.77 3.63 0.51
C ARG A 46 -10.84 3.45 -1.01
N SER A 47 -12.03 3.34 -1.59
CA SER A 47 -12.22 3.22 -3.05
C SER A 47 -11.72 4.46 -3.80
N TYR A 48 -11.68 5.62 -3.14
CA TYR A 48 -11.19 6.88 -3.70
C TYR A 48 -9.70 7.13 -3.44
N ALA A 49 -8.99 6.17 -2.83
CA ALA A 49 -7.58 6.35 -2.50
C ALA A 49 -6.70 6.42 -3.76
N ARG A 50 -5.83 7.43 -3.84
CA ARG A 50 -4.84 7.55 -4.92
C ARG A 50 -3.66 6.62 -4.65
N HIS A 51 -3.35 5.73 -5.59
CA HIS A 51 -2.19 4.84 -5.51
C HIS A 51 -0.99 5.47 -6.24
N LYS A 52 0.23 5.26 -5.73
CA LYS A 52 1.45 5.70 -6.44
C LYS A 52 1.53 4.94 -7.77
N PRO A 53 1.79 5.60 -8.93
CA PRO A 53 1.92 4.86 -10.18
C PRO A 53 3.02 3.80 -10.02
N ILE A 54 2.70 2.56 -10.36
CA ILE A 54 3.70 1.50 -10.40
C ILE A 54 4.53 1.78 -11.65
N PHE A 55 5.70 2.41 -11.48
CA PHE A 55 6.67 2.53 -12.56
C PHE A 55 7.15 1.11 -12.89
N LYS A 56 6.55 0.49 -13.92
CA LYS A 56 7.12 -0.73 -14.49
C LYS A 56 8.43 -0.32 -15.13
N SER A 57 9.55 -0.66 -14.50
CA SER A 57 10.84 -0.68 -15.19
C SER A 57 10.63 -1.49 -16.46
N GLN A 58 10.72 -0.83 -17.61
CA GLN A 58 10.66 -1.52 -18.89
C GLN A 58 11.84 -2.49 -18.88
N LYS A 59 11.58 -3.79 -18.65
CA LYS A 59 12.63 -4.80 -18.79
C LYS A 59 13.22 -4.59 -20.18
N PRO A 60 14.53 -4.35 -20.33
CA PRO A 60 15.11 -4.17 -21.65
C PRO A 60 14.74 -5.42 -22.44
N ARG A 61 13.98 -5.22 -23.52
CA ARG A 61 13.61 -6.29 -24.42
C ARG A 61 14.90 -6.68 -25.13
N ILE A 62 15.62 -7.64 -24.55
CA ILE A 62 16.87 -8.17 -25.08
C ILE A 62 16.60 -8.50 -26.55
N LYS A 63 17.12 -7.66 -27.46
CA LYS A 63 17.16 -7.97 -28.88
C LYS A 63 18.21 -9.06 -29.02
N ARG A 64 17.81 -10.32 -28.83
CA ARG A 64 18.68 -11.45 -29.17
C ARG A 64 19.14 -11.20 -30.60
N PRO A 65 20.45 -11.19 -30.91
CA PRO A 65 20.88 -11.12 -32.29
C PRO A 65 20.21 -12.31 -33.00
N ILE A 66 19.47 -12.02 -34.06
CA ILE A 66 18.98 -13.05 -34.97
C ILE A 66 20.22 -13.76 -35.51
N LEU A 67 20.38 -15.04 -35.14
CA LEU A 67 21.45 -15.88 -35.66
C LEU A 67 21.27 -15.94 -37.18
N GLY A 68 22.10 -15.19 -37.92
CA GLY A 68 22.06 -15.11 -39.38
C GLY A 68 22.16 -13.67 -39.90
N GLY A 69 23.34 -13.06 -39.78
CA GLY A 69 23.59 -11.73 -40.33
C GLY A 69 25.08 -11.38 -40.32
N ALA A 70 25.78 -11.84 -41.37
CA ALA A 70 27.04 -11.34 -41.96
C ALA A 70 28.17 -10.80 -41.04
N THR A 71 29.37 -11.35 -41.20
CA THR A 71 30.49 -10.63 -41.84
C THR A 71 31.53 -11.63 -42.35
N SER A 72 31.86 -11.50 -43.63
CA SER A 72 33.05 -12.06 -44.26
C SER A 72 34.30 -11.59 -43.54
N ASN A 73 35.34 -12.44 -43.50
CA ASN A 73 36.74 -12.11 -43.78
C ASN A 73 37.65 -13.25 -43.33
N HIS A 74 38.08 -14.10 -44.27
CA HIS A 74 39.34 -14.82 -44.15
C HIS A 74 40.23 -14.41 -45.32
N ALA A 75 41.33 -13.78 -44.92
CA ALA A 75 42.44 -13.39 -45.74
C ALA A 75 43.09 -14.63 -46.36
N SER A 76 43.41 -14.53 -47.65
CA SER A 76 44.46 -15.27 -48.33
C SER A 76 44.96 -14.38 -49.47
#